data_AF-A0A944HFZ5-F1
#
_entry.id   AF-A0A944HFZ5-F1
#
_cell.length_a   1.000
_cell.length_b   1.000
_cell.length_c   1.000
_cell.angle_alpha   90.00
_cell.angle_beta   90.00
_cell.angle_gamma   90.00
#
_symmetry.space_group_name_H-M   'P 1'
#
loop_
_entity.id
_entity.type
_entity.pdbx_description
1 polymer ?
#
loop_
_entity_poly.entity_id
_entity_poly.type
_entity_poly.pdbx_seq_one_letter_code
_entity_poly.pdbx_strand_id
1 'polypeptide(L)'
;MRLRIVTGAVGLALMGVGASLLVNGGQIRDVALWLAGAIVIHDGIIAPVVLGVGLLVAGLPARGTVRGALITAGCLTLVALPVLLRPGTPRNTSVLPLDYPRNWLLTMAAVAVATAALGGSRWLWSRRARFRPHWRVRRRGDERPGRLRR
;
A
#
# COMPACT_ATOMS: atom_id res chain seq x y z
N MET A 1 20.22 18.52 -9.71
CA MET A 1 19.41 19.70 -10.10
C MET A 1 18.82 19.56 -11.51
N ARG A 2 19.60 19.19 -12.54
CA ARG A 2 19.14 18.99 -13.93
C ARG A 2 17.95 18.02 -14.08
N LEU A 3 17.97 16.87 -13.41
CA LEU A 3 16.86 15.89 -13.47
C LEU A 3 15.52 16.45 -13.00
N ARG A 4 15.52 17.29 -11.95
CA ARG A 4 14.29 17.92 -11.43
C ARG A 4 13.72 18.92 -12.44
N ILE A 5 14.58 19.70 -13.09
CA ILE A 5 14.19 20.67 -14.11
C ILE A 5 13.66 19.94 -15.35
N VAL A 6 14.34 18.90 -15.81
CA VAL A 6 13.90 18.09 -16.95
C VAL A 6 12.55 17.44 -16.66
N THR A 7 12.38 16.82 -15.49
CA THR A 7 11.11 16.19 -15.10
C THR A 7 9.98 17.23 -15.00
N GLY A 8 10.27 18.41 -14.44
CA GLY A 8 9.32 19.52 -14.38
C GLY A 8 8.92 20.05 -15.76
N ALA A 9 9.89 20.23 -16.65
CA ALA A 9 9.67 20.68 -18.03
C ALA A 9 8.85 19.65 -18.83
N VAL A 10 9.16 18.36 -18.69
CA VAL A 10 8.36 17.27 -19.29
C VAL A 10 6.93 17.27 -18.75
N GLY A 11 6.76 17.44 -17.43
CA GLY A 11 5.44 17.54 -16.81
C GLY A 11 4.62 18.71 -17.36
N LEU A 12 5.24 19.90 -17.47
CA LEU A 12 4.59 21.09 -18.05
C LEU A 12 4.22 20.88 -19.52
N ALA A 13 5.11 20.27 -20.31
CA ALA A 13 4.83 19.96 -21.71
C ALA A 13 3.62 19.02 -21.84
N LEU A 14 3.55 17.97 -21.01
CA LEU A 14 2.41 17.04 -20.97
C LEU A 14 1.11 17.73 -20.52
N MET A 15 1.17 18.61 -19.53
CA MET A 15 0.02 19.43 -19.12
C MET A 15 -0.48 20.32 -20.26
N GLY A 16 0.44 20.95 -21.01
CA GLY A 16 0.11 21.75 -22.19
C GLY A 16 -0.57 20.94 -23.30
N VAL A 17 -0.08 19.72 -23.56
CA VAL A 17 -0.72 18.79 -24.50
C VAL A 17 -2.13 18.41 -24.03
N GLY A 18 -2.29 18.06 -22.75
CA GLY A 18 -3.60 17.75 -22.17
C GLY A 18 -4.59 18.91 -22.27
N ALA A 19 -4.15 20.14 -21.97
CA ALA A 19 -4.96 21.34 -22.11
C ALA A 19 -5.38 21.59 -23.57
N SER A 20 -4.46 21.41 -24.52
CA SER A 20 -4.76 21.52 -25.95
C SER A 20 -5.81 20.50 -26.39
N LEU A 21 -5.67 19.23 -25.98
CA LEU A 21 -6.66 18.19 -26.28
C LEU A 21 -8.03 18.54 -25.67
N LEU A 22 -8.04 19.10 -24.47
CA LEU A 22 -9.27 19.45 -23.78
C LEU A 22 -10.04 20.58 -24.48
N VAL A 23 -9.33 21.62 -24.91
CA VAL A 23 -9.91 22.77 -25.63
C VAL A 23 -10.41 22.34 -27.01
N ASN A 24 -9.60 21.59 -27.76
CA ASN A 24 -9.97 21.17 -29.12
C ASN A 24 -11.01 20.04 -29.13
N GLY A 25 -11.10 19.24 -28.06
CA GLY A 25 -12.00 18.10 -27.97
C GLY A 25 -13.42 18.42 -27.50
N GLY A 26 -13.71 19.65 -27.05
CA GLY A 26 -15.04 20.08 -26.62
C GLY A 26 -15.58 19.42 -25.34
N GLN A 27 -14.75 18.68 -24.59
CA GLN A 27 -15.16 17.86 -23.43
C GLN A 27 -14.86 18.54 -22.08
N ILE A 28 -14.62 19.86 -22.08
CA ILE A 28 -14.20 20.63 -20.89
C ILE A 28 -15.15 20.37 -19.70
N ARG A 29 -16.46 20.38 -19.95
CA ARG A 29 -17.47 20.18 -18.90
C ARG A 29 -17.40 18.78 -18.29
N ASP A 30 -17.26 17.74 -19.12
CA ASP A 30 -17.25 16.35 -18.65
C ASP A 30 -15.97 16.05 -17.87
N VAL A 31 -14.84 16.59 -18.32
CA VAL A 31 -13.55 16.48 -17.61
C VAL A 31 -13.59 17.26 -16.30
N ALA A 32 -14.17 18.46 -16.28
CA ALA A 32 -14.33 19.24 -15.05
C ALA A 32 -15.23 18.53 -14.04
N LEU A 33 -16.35 17.94 -14.48
CA LEU A 33 -17.22 17.13 -13.63
C LEU A 33 -16.52 15.88 -13.12
N TRP A 34 -15.73 15.21 -13.96
CA TRP A 34 -14.95 14.04 -13.57
C TRP A 34 -13.87 14.39 -12.53
N LEU A 35 -13.12 15.48 -12.73
CA LEU A 35 -12.12 15.97 -11.78
C LEU A 35 -12.76 16.37 -10.45
N ALA A 36 -13.82 17.17 -10.49
CA ALA A 36 -14.55 17.58 -9.29
C ALA A 36 -15.10 16.36 -8.54
N GLY A 37 -15.72 15.42 -9.26
CA GLY A 37 -16.22 14.17 -8.69
C GLY A 37 -15.10 13.33 -8.05
N ALA A 38 -13.95 13.21 -8.72
CA ALA A 38 -12.79 12.49 -8.20
C ALA A 38 -12.27 13.13 -6.91
N ILE A 39 -12.17 14.46 -6.84
CA ILE A 39 -11.74 15.19 -5.63
C ILE A 39 -12.73 14.95 -4.49
N VAL A 40 -14.03 15.16 -4.74
CA VAL A 40 -15.08 15.00 -3.73
C VAL A 40 -15.10 13.57 -3.19
N ILE A 41 -15.03 12.56 -4.06
CA ILE A 41 -14.99 11.14 -3.65
C ILE A 41 -13.69 10.87 -2.86
N HIS A 42 -12.56 11.41 -3.31
CA HIS A 42 -11.29 11.20 -2.65
C HIS A 42 -11.27 11.77 -1.23
N ASP A 43 -11.58 13.05 -1.09
CA ASP A 43 -11.49 13.75 0.19
C ASP A 43 -12.66 13.40 1.12
N GLY A 44 -13.86 13.21 0.56
CA GLY A 44 -15.06 12.89 1.33
C GLY A 44 -15.15 11.43 1.78
N ILE A 45 -14.57 10.49 1.05
CA ILE A 45 -14.74 9.05 1.31
C ILE A 45 -13.38 8.34 1.43
N ILE A 46 -12.50 8.46 0.44
CA ILE A 46 -11.27 7.67 0.40
C ILE A 46 -10.34 8.07 1.56
N ALA A 47 -10.06 9.35 1.72
CA ALA A 47 -9.20 9.87 2.78
C ALA A 47 -9.66 9.46 4.19
N PRO A 48 -10.93 9.67 4.61
CA PRO A 48 -11.39 9.26 5.94
C PRO A 48 -11.36 7.75 6.14
N VAL A 49 -11.70 6.95 5.11
CA VAL A 49 -11.61 5.49 5.19
C VAL A 49 -10.16 5.05 5.38
N VAL A 50 -9.23 5.59 4.59
CA VAL A 50 -7.80 5.27 4.69
C VAL A 50 -7.24 5.66 6.07
N LEU A 51 -7.62 6.83 6.60
CA LEU A 51 -7.22 7.27 7.94
C LEU A 51 -7.81 6.36 9.02
N GLY A 52 -9.10 6.02 8.95
CA GLY A 52 -9.76 5.11 9.89
C GLY A 52 -9.12 3.72 9.90
N VAL A 53 -8.88 3.15 8.72
CA VAL A 53 -8.16 1.87 8.57
C VAL A 53 -6.73 1.99 9.11
N GLY A 54 -6.03 3.09 8.82
CA GLY A 54 -4.69 3.36 9.36
C GLY A 54 -4.66 3.38 10.89
N LEU A 55 -5.67 3.99 11.52
CA LEU A 55 -5.81 4.03 12.97
C LEU A 55 -6.07 2.64 13.56
N LEU A 56 -6.95 1.85 12.95
CA LEU A 56 -7.19 0.46 13.34
C LEU A 56 -5.94 -0.40 13.23
N VAL A 57 -5.14 -0.20 12.17
CA VAL A 57 -3.91 -0.95 11.92
C VAL A 57 -2.76 -0.51 12.83
N ALA A 58 -2.76 0.73 13.32
CA ALA A 58 -1.69 1.27 14.16
C ALA A 58 -1.49 0.47 15.46
N GLY A 59 -2.56 -0.15 15.98
CA GLY A 59 -2.51 -1.00 17.17
C GLY A 59 -1.94 -2.41 16.94
N LEU A 60 -1.74 -2.85 15.69
CA LEU A 60 -1.31 -4.22 15.43
C LEU A 60 0.21 -4.40 15.52
N PRO A 61 0.69 -5.52 16.11
CA PRO A 61 2.11 -5.84 16.19
C PRO A 61 2.76 -6.10 14.81
N ALA A 62 1.97 -6.35 13.76
CA ALA A 62 2.41 -6.59 12.39
C ALA A 62 2.01 -5.46 11.41
N ARG A 63 1.93 -4.21 11.88
CA ARG A 63 1.46 -3.04 11.12
C ARG A 63 2.04 -2.88 9.70
N GLY A 64 3.32 -3.18 9.50
CA GLY A 64 3.97 -3.03 8.19
C GLY A 64 3.43 -4.01 7.13
N THR A 65 3.23 -5.27 7.52
CA THR A 65 2.72 -6.32 6.64
C THR A 65 1.24 -6.10 6.34
N VAL A 66 0.45 -5.71 7.35
CA VAL A 66 -0.98 -5.42 7.19
C VAL A 66 -1.21 -4.18 6.32
N ARG A 67 -0.40 -3.12 6.49
CA ARG A 67 -0.49 -1.92 5.65
C ARG A 67 -0.18 -2.24 4.18
N GLY A 68 0.86 -3.03 3.92
CA GLY A 68 1.18 -3.48 2.56
C GLY A 68 0.02 -4.27 1.94
N ALA A 69 -0.55 -5.21 2.68
CA ALA A 69 -1.70 -6.00 2.24
C ALA A 69 -2.91 -5.15 1.88
N LEU A 70 -3.23 -4.16 2.70
CA LEU A 70 -4.34 -3.23 2.47
C LEU A 70 -4.10 -2.34 1.24
N ILE A 71 -2.87 -1.87 1.03
CA ILE A 71 -2.52 -1.12 -0.19
C ILE A 71 -2.71 -2.00 -1.42
N THR A 72 -2.21 -3.24 -1.40
CA THR A 72 -2.35 -4.18 -2.50
C THR A 72 -3.82 -4.51 -2.77
N ALA A 73 -4.60 -4.81 -1.74
CA ALA A 73 -6.03 -5.10 -1.84
C ALA A 73 -6.81 -3.90 -2.39
N GLY A 74 -6.49 -2.68 -1.92
CA GLY A 74 -7.07 -1.45 -2.43
C GLY A 74 -6.75 -1.22 -3.92
N CYS A 75 -5.49 -1.39 -4.33
CA CYS A 75 -5.08 -1.26 -5.73
C CYS A 75 -5.79 -2.28 -6.63
N LEU A 76 -5.84 -3.54 -6.22
CA LEU A 76 -6.55 -4.61 -6.94
C LEU A 76 -8.04 -4.26 -7.09
N THR A 77 -8.66 -3.74 -6.03
CA THR A 77 -10.06 -3.33 -6.07
C THR A 77 -10.27 -2.18 -7.04
N LEU A 78 -9.43 -1.14 -7.01
CA LEU A 78 -9.52 -0.01 -7.94
C LEU A 78 -9.38 -0.44 -9.41
N VAL A 79 -8.50 -1.41 -9.70
CA VAL A 79 -8.33 -1.96 -11.06
C VAL A 79 -9.52 -2.82 -11.47
N ALA A 80 -10.10 -3.59 -10.54
CA ALA A 80 -11.24 -4.46 -10.82
C ALA A 80 -12.57 -3.70 -10.92
N LEU A 81 -12.68 -2.55 -10.25
CA LEU A 81 -13.92 -1.79 -10.08
C LEU A 81 -14.61 -1.43 -11.41
N PRO A 82 -13.91 -0.92 -12.46
CA PRO A 82 -14.54 -0.58 -13.73
C PRO A 82 -15.17 -1.79 -14.41
N VAL A 83 -14.57 -2.98 -14.26
CA VAL A 83 -15.07 -4.22 -14.85
C VAL A 83 -16.25 -4.77 -14.05
N LEU A 84 -16.18 -4.69 -12.72
CA LEU A 84 -17.24 -5.14 -11.82
C LEU A 84 -18.50 -4.27 -11.91
N LEU A 85 -18.33 -2.95 -12.07
CA LEU A 85 -19.44 -2.00 -12.17
C LEU A 85 -19.94 -1.82 -13.60
N ARG A 86 -19.27 -2.38 -14.61
CA ARG A 86 -19.70 -2.25 -16.00
C ARG A 86 -21.03 -2.98 -16.20
N PRO A 87 -22.11 -2.26 -16.54
CA PRO A 87 -23.36 -2.91 -16.92
C PRO A 87 -23.18 -3.52 -18.32
N GLY A 88 -23.40 -4.82 -18.48
CA GLY A 88 -23.60 -5.43 -19.80
C GLY A 88 -22.90 -6.76 -20.04
N THR A 89 -23.50 -7.55 -20.93
CA THR A 89 -23.04 -8.87 -21.38
C THR A 89 -21.68 -8.76 -22.08
N PRO A 90 -20.71 -9.68 -21.81
CA PRO A 90 -19.42 -9.68 -22.49
C PRO A 90 -19.61 -9.73 -24.02
N ARG A 91 -19.04 -8.77 -24.74
CA ARG A 91 -19.13 -8.70 -26.22
C ARG A 91 -18.28 -9.74 -26.95
N ASN A 92 -17.42 -10.48 -26.22
CA ASN A 92 -16.46 -11.42 -26.79
C ASN A 92 -16.65 -12.81 -26.15
N THR A 93 -16.89 -13.82 -26.98
CA THR A 93 -17.06 -15.22 -26.56
C THR A 93 -15.76 -15.90 -26.10
N SER A 94 -14.60 -15.34 -26.44
CA SER A 94 -13.28 -15.78 -25.96
C SER A 94 -12.94 -15.26 -24.56
N VAL A 95 -13.66 -14.24 -24.08
CA VAL A 95 -13.77 -13.96 -22.66
C VAL A 95 -14.74 -15.03 -22.16
N LEU A 96 -14.19 -16.20 -21.82
CA LEU A 96 -14.85 -17.25 -21.04
C LEU A 96 -15.77 -16.57 -20.02
N PRO A 97 -16.99 -17.07 -19.72
CA PRO A 97 -17.87 -16.47 -18.71
C PRO A 97 -17.14 -16.44 -17.37
N LEU A 98 -16.37 -15.38 -17.18
CA LEU A 98 -15.38 -15.27 -16.14
C LEU A 98 -16.13 -14.52 -15.07
N ASP A 99 -16.46 -15.24 -14.01
CA ASP A 99 -17.08 -14.66 -12.84
C ASP A 99 -16.09 -13.68 -12.21
N TYR A 100 -16.05 -12.44 -12.71
CA TYR A 100 -15.18 -11.37 -12.22
C TYR A 100 -15.32 -11.16 -10.72
N PRO A 101 -16.53 -11.23 -10.11
CA PRO A 101 -16.65 -11.21 -8.65
C PRO A 101 -15.93 -12.37 -7.97
N ARG A 102 -16.05 -13.58 -8.52
CA ARG A 102 -15.41 -14.79 -7.98
C ARG A 102 -13.89 -14.68 -8.07
N ASN A 103 -13.35 -14.27 -9.23
CA ASN A 103 -11.91 -14.11 -9.41
C ASN A 103 -11.35 -12.98 -8.53
N TRP A 104 -12.08 -11.87 -8.38
CA TRP A 104 -11.72 -10.82 -7.46
C TRP A 104 -11.65 -11.34 -6.01
N LEU A 105 -12.66 -12.08 -5.54
CA LEU A 105 -12.64 -12.71 -4.22
C LEU A 105 -11.47 -13.68 -4.04
N LEU A 106 -11.16 -14.50 -5.05
CA LEU A 106 -10.00 -15.40 -5.02
C LEU A 106 -8.68 -14.62 -4.91
N THR A 107 -8.53 -13.50 -5.63
CA THR A 107 -7.34 -12.65 -5.50
C THR A 107 -7.24 -11.97 -4.14
N MET A 108 -8.36 -11.51 -3.56
CA MET A 108 -8.39 -10.97 -2.20
C MET A 108 -8.00 -12.04 -1.17
N ALA A 109 -8.49 -13.27 -1.33
CA ALA A 109 -8.12 -14.41 -0.49
C ALA A 109 -6.62 -14.72 -0.61
N ALA A 110 -6.05 -14.70 -1.81
CA ALA A 110 -4.62 -14.90 -2.02
C ALA A 110 -3.77 -13.83 -1.30
N VAL A 111 -4.18 -12.55 -1.37
CA VAL A 111 -3.51 -11.46 -0.63
C VAL A 111 -3.60 -11.70 0.88
N ALA A 112 -4.77 -12.10 1.40
CA ALA A 112 -4.96 -12.40 2.82
C ALA A 112 -4.06 -13.56 3.28
N VAL A 113 -4.00 -14.66 2.51
CA VAL A 113 -3.15 -15.82 2.80
C VAL A 113 -1.66 -15.44 2.78
N ALA A 114 -1.21 -14.69 1.78
CA ALA A 114 0.17 -14.21 1.69
C ALA A 114 0.55 -13.33 2.89
N THR A 115 -0.38 -12.45 3.30
CA THR A 115 -0.22 -11.58 4.47
C THR A 115 -0.09 -12.38 5.76
N ALA A 116 -0.96 -13.39 5.95
CA ALA A 116 -0.91 -14.28 7.11
C ALA A 116 0.39 -15.08 7.15
N ALA A 117 0.86 -15.60 6.02
CA ALA A 117 2.13 -16.32 5.92
C ALA A 117 3.34 -15.44 6.26
N LEU A 118 3.37 -14.20 5.75
CA LEU A 118 4.44 -13.23 6.03
C LEU A 118 4.42 -12.74 7.48
N GLY A 119 3.24 -12.53 8.06
CA GLY A 119 3.07 -12.18 9.47
C GLY A 119 3.47 -13.31 10.40
N GLY A 120 3.00 -14.53 10.11
CA GLY A 120 3.29 -15.74 10.88
C GLY A 120 4.78 -16.11 10.88
N SER A 121 5.43 -16.05 9.72
CA SER A 121 6.88 -16.31 9.60
C SER A 121 7.72 -15.30 10.40
N ARG A 122 7.40 -14.00 10.32
CA ARG A 122 8.06 -12.96 11.14
C ARG A 122 7.86 -13.17 12.63
N TRP A 123 6.65 -13.51 13.06
CA TRP A 123 6.35 -13.80 14.46
C TRP A 123 7.15 -15.01 14.96
N LEU A 124 7.20 -16.09 14.18
CA LEU A 124 7.97 -17.30 14.51
C LEU A 124 9.48 -17.01 14.61
N TRP A 125 10.03 -16.21 13.69
CA TRP A 125 11.44 -15.82 13.69
C TRP A 125 11.80 -14.90 14.86
N SER A 126 10.93 -13.95 15.20
CA SER A 126 11.15 -13.06 16.33
C SER A 126 11.11 -13.78 17.69
N ARG A 127 10.33 -14.87 17.82
CA ARG A 127 10.36 -15.75 19.00
C ARG A 127 11.69 -16.51 19.13
N ARG A 128 12.25 -16.98 18.01
CA ARG A 128 13.54 -17.69 17.99
C ARG A 128 14.72 -16.77 18.33
N ALA A 129 14.69 -15.50 17.90
CA ALA A 129 15.76 -14.54 18.16
C ALA A 129 15.86 -14.05 19.62
N ARG A 130 14.80 -14.19 20.43
CA ARG A 130 14.80 -13.84 21.86
C ARG A 130 15.59 -14.82 22.74
N PHE A 131 15.99 -15.97 22.19
CA PHE A 131 16.89 -16.94 22.85
C PHE A 131 18.37 -16.66 22.53
N ARG A 132 18.81 -15.39 22.58
CA ARG A 132 20.25 -15.09 22.71
C ARG A 132 20.58 -14.97 24.20
N PRO A 133 21.22 -15.97 24.83
CA PRO A 133 21.54 -15.90 26.24
C PRO A 133 22.52 -14.75 26.48
N HIS A 134 22.11 -13.80 27.31
CA HIS A 134 22.85 -12.61 27.72
C HIS A 134 23.97 -12.94 28.72
N TRP A 135 24.73 -14.02 28.52
CA TRP A 135 25.82 -14.41 29.43
C TRP A 135 27.01 -13.43 29.43
N ARG A 136 26.91 -12.29 28.74
CA ARG A 136 28.00 -11.34 28.58
C ARG A 136 27.86 -10.09 29.47
N VAL A 137 27.56 -10.24 30.76
CA VAL A 137 27.86 -9.22 31.79
C VAL A 137 28.16 -9.90 33.15
N ARG A 138 29.11 -10.84 33.19
CA ARG A 138 29.76 -11.17 34.46
C ARG A 138 31.17 -11.67 34.20
N ARG A 139 32.13 -10.77 34.39
CA ARG A 139 33.56 -10.97 34.70
C ARG A 139 34.40 -9.91 33.98
N ARG A 140 34.56 -8.76 34.64
CA ARG A 140 35.82 -8.02 34.58
C ARG A 140 36.10 -7.41 35.94
N GLY A 141 36.93 -8.10 36.72
CA GLY A 141 37.85 -7.46 37.65
C GLY A 141 37.34 -7.14 39.04
N ASP A 142 36.77 -8.13 39.74
CA ASP A 142 36.91 -8.20 41.21
C ASP A 142 38.16 -9.03 41.50
N GLU A 143 39.32 -8.42 41.28
CA GLU A 143 40.66 -8.92 41.61
C GLU A 143 41.56 -7.67 41.61
N ARG A 144 41.93 -7.09 42.76
CA ARG A 144 43.05 -7.56 43.59
C ARG A 144 43.27 -6.65 44.82
N PRO A 145 44.07 -7.12 45.80
CA PRO A 145 43.80 -7.04 47.23
C PRO A 145 44.54 -5.90 47.93
N GLY A 146 44.13 -5.63 49.16
CA GLY A 146 44.83 -4.74 50.07
C GLY A 146 46.33 -5.08 50.18
N ARG A 147 47.15 -4.04 50.10
CA ARG A 147 48.54 -4.08 50.58
C ARG A 147 48.96 -2.69 51.07
N LEU A 148 48.95 -2.55 52.39
CA LEU A 148 49.93 -1.87 53.25
C LEU A 148 50.95 -0.95 52.56
N ARG A 149 51.01 0.34 52.93
CA ARG A 149 52.12 0.93 53.72
C ARG A 149 52.09 2.46 53.75
N ARG A 150 52.19 2.96 54.99
CA ARG A 150 52.84 4.19 55.49
C ARG A 150 52.28 5.54 55.07
#